data_AF-A0A5P8JUE7-F1
#
_entry.id   AF-A0A5P8JUE7-F1
#
_cell.length_a   1.000
_cell.length_b   1.000
_cell.length_c   1.000
_cell.angle_alpha   90.00
_cell.angle_beta   90.00
_cell.angle_gamma   90.00
#
_symmetry.space_group_name_H-M   'P 1'
#
loop_
_entity.id
_entity.type
_entity.pdbx_description
1 polymer ?
#
loop_
_entity_poly.entity_id
_entity_poly.type
_entity_poly.pdbx_seq_one_letter_code
_entity_poly.pdbx_strand_id
1 'polypeptide(L)'
;MAEKSWLDSPETARQYLFELIQHPWTDQDNLEAINELRAMSGDRPLSMERYLENEENFKRGIYSWDDPQPKGFFQRLRLAWKQGKASFFKVMKQPRSR
;
A
#
# COMPACT_ATOMS: atom_id res chain seq x y z
N MET A 1 -14.13 -8.41 -28.56
CA MET A 1 -14.02 -7.03 -28.06
C MET A 1 -12.85 -7.03 -27.10
N ALA A 2 -11.73 -6.41 -27.47
CA ALA A 2 -10.54 -6.41 -26.62
C ALA A 2 -10.76 -5.44 -25.47
N GLU A 3 -10.61 -5.92 -24.22
CA GLU A 3 -10.47 -5.05 -23.06
C GLU A 3 -9.28 -4.13 -23.30
N LYS A 4 -9.56 -2.84 -23.51
CA LYS A 4 -8.52 -1.81 -23.65
C LYS A 4 -7.75 -1.76 -22.34
N SER A 5 -6.46 -2.00 -22.44
CA SER A 5 -5.57 -1.92 -21.30
C SER A 5 -5.35 -0.43 -21.01
N TRP A 6 -5.83 0.05 -19.88
CA TRP A 6 -5.62 1.27 -19.09
C TRP A 6 -4.32 2.12 -19.29
N LEU A 7 -3.39 1.75 -20.18
CA LEU A 7 -2.13 2.43 -20.54
C LEU A 7 -1.83 2.33 -22.06
N ASP A 8 -2.84 2.36 -22.93
CA ASP A 8 -2.68 2.08 -24.38
C ASP A 8 -1.94 3.17 -25.18
N SER A 9 -1.52 4.30 -24.58
CA SER A 9 -0.59 5.23 -25.24
C SER A 9 0.37 5.95 -24.27
N PRO A 10 1.60 6.27 -24.72
CA PRO A 10 2.56 7.06 -23.95
C PRO A 10 2.01 8.41 -23.47
N GLU A 11 1.12 9.02 -24.25
CA GLU A 11 0.47 10.29 -23.94
C GLU A 11 -0.51 10.12 -22.78
N THR A 12 -1.33 9.06 -22.79
CA THR A 12 -2.28 8.75 -21.73
C THR A 12 -1.55 8.39 -20.43
N ALA A 13 -0.47 7.62 -20.53
CA ALA A 13 0.39 7.32 -19.39
C ALA A 13 1.04 8.58 -18.81
N ARG A 14 1.51 9.51 -19.66
CA ARG A 14 2.04 10.80 -19.23
C ARG A 14 1.00 11.67 -18.55
N GLN A 15 -0.21 11.74 -19.10
CA GLN A 15 -1.29 12.55 -18.55
C GLN A 15 -1.71 12.04 -17.17
N TYR A 16 -1.86 10.73 -17.04
CA TYR A 16 -2.14 10.07 -15.77
C TYR A 16 -1.01 10.27 -14.75
N LEU A 17 0.26 10.12 -15.16
CA LEU A 17 1.40 10.41 -14.30
C LEU A 17 1.46 11.89 -13.90
N PHE A 18 1.10 12.80 -14.80
CA PHE A 18 1.06 14.23 -14.54
C PHE A 18 -0.06 14.58 -13.55
N GLU A 19 -1.25 13.99 -13.70
CA GLU A 19 -2.36 14.10 -12.75
C GLU A 19 -1.98 13.55 -11.37
N LEU A 20 -1.34 12.38 -11.29
CA LEU A 20 -0.82 11.83 -10.04
C LEU A 20 0.23 12.71 -9.36
N ILE A 21 1.07 13.40 -10.14
CA ILE A 21 2.07 14.36 -9.62
C ILE A 21 1.40 15.66 -9.18
N GLN A 22 0.32 16.09 -9.84
CA GLN A 22 -0.42 17.32 -9.52
C GLN A 22 -1.42 17.18 -8.38
N HIS A 23 -1.78 15.96 -7.99
CA HIS A 23 -2.48 15.68 -6.74
C HIS A 23 -1.45 15.35 -5.65
N PRO A 24 -0.87 16.34 -4.93
CA PRO A 24 -0.11 16.03 -3.73
C PRO A 24 -1.04 15.26 -2.81
N TRP A 25 -0.63 14.05 -2.43
CA TRP A 25 -1.41 13.20 -1.54
C TRP A 25 -1.66 13.97 -0.26
N THR A 26 -2.93 14.20 0.04
CA THR A 26 -3.32 14.84 1.29
C THR A 26 -3.01 13.90 2.46
N ASP A 27 -2.96 14.44 3.67
CA ASP A 27 -2.83 13.62 4.89
C ASP A 27 -3.95 12.56 4.97
N GLN A 28 -5.13 12.88 4.42
CA GLN A 28 -6.25 11.94 4.33
C GLN A 28 -5.97 10.81 3.34
N ASP A 29 -5.47 11.11 2.14
CA ASP A 29 -5.14 10.09 1.13
C ASP A 29 -4.03 9.15 1.65
N ASN A 30 -3.02 9.73 2.31
CA ASN A 30 -1.94 8.97 2.94
C ASN A 30 -2.45 8.09 4.08
N LEU A 31 -3.33 8.61 4.94
CA LEU A 31 -3.94 7.86 6.02
C LEU A 31 -4.78 6.68 5.49
N GLU A 32 -5.57 6.91 4.45
CA GLU A 32 -6.40 5.88 3.83
C GLU A 32 -5.54 4.74 3.28
N ALA A 33 -4.50 5.05 2.50
CA ALA A 33 -3.60 4.04 1.99
C ALA A 33 -2.86 3.27 3.10
N ILE A 34 -2.43 3.96 4.17
CA ILE A 34 -1.84 3.29 5.33
C ILE A 34 -2.85 2.35 6.00
N ASN A 35 -4.12 2.76 6.13
CA ASN A 35 -5.16 1.95 6.74
C ASN A 35 -5.54 0.73 5.90
N GLU A 36 -5.49 0.83 4.57
CA GLU A 36 -5.61 -0.33 3.68
C GLU A 36 -4.48 -1.35 3.92
N LEU A 37 -3.23 -0.88 4.02
CA LEU A 37 -2.08 -1.73 4.36
C LEU A 37 -2.24 -2.39 5.73
N ARG A 38 -2.75 -1.65 6.72
CA ARG A 38 -3.05 -2.17 8.07
C ARG A 38 -4.13 -3.25 8.02
N ALA A 39 -5.21 -3.03 7.28
CA ALA A 39 -6.26 -4.02 7.08
C ALA A 39 -5.73 -5.32 6.45
N MET A 40 -4.87 -5.22 5.43
CA MET A 40 -4.24 -6.40 4.81
C MET A 40 -3.35 -7.19 5.78
N SER A 41 -2.80 -6.53 6.80
CA SER A 41 -2.01 -7.18 7.86
C SER A 41 -2.83 -7.65 9.06
N GLY A 42 -4.16 -7.43 9.06
CA GLY A 42 -5.03 -7.71 10.21
C GLY A 42 -4.83 -6.75 11.39
N ASP A 43 -4.28 -5.56 11.14
CA ASP A 43 -4.09 -4.52 12.14
C ASP A 43 -5.28 -3.55 12.18
N ARG A 44 -5.43 -2.84 13.30
CA ARG A 44 -6.46 -1.82 13.45
C ARG A 44 -6.10 -0.58 12.63
N PRO A 45 -7.09 0.17 12.10
CA PRO A 45 -6.82 1.43 11.45
C PRO A 45 -6.23 2.45 12.43
N LEU A 46 -5.40 3.34 11.91
CA LEU A 46 -4.93 4.55 12.59
C LEU A 46 -6.00 5.63 12.53
N SER A 47 -6.05 6.44 13.58
CA SER A 47 -6.72 7.74 13.54
C SER A 47 -5.83 8.78 12.85
N MET A 48 -6.44 9.87 12.37
CA MET A 48 -5.72 11.03 11.84
C MET A 48 -4.74 11.60 12.86
N GLU A 49 -5.15 11.73 14.12
CA GLU A 49 -4.30 12.21 15.21
C GLU A 49 -3.02 11.38 15.36
N ARG A 50 -3.14 10.04 15.40
CA ARG A 50 -1.99 9.15 15.52
C ARG A 50 -1.12 9.16 14.26
N TYR A 51 -1.72 9.35 13.09
CA TYR A 51 -0.98 9.50 11.84
C TYR A 51 -0.11 10.76 11.85
N LEU A 52 -0.66 11.91 12.22
CA LEU A 52 0.08 13.17 12.30
C LEU A 52 1.19 13.12 13.38
N GLU A 53 0.92 12.48 14.52
CA GLU A 53 1.94 12.24 15.55
C GLU A 53 3.10 11.40 15.01
N ASN A 54 2.81 10.34 14.24
CA ASN A 54 3.85 9.52 13.61
C ASN A 54 4.66 10.30 12.57
N GLU A 55 4.02 11.18 11.80
CA GLU A 55 4.73 12.05 10.85
C GLU A 55 5.65 13.03 11.55
N GLU A 56 5.21 13.61 12.67
CA GLU A 56 6.04 14.51 13.47
C GLU A 56 7.23 13.77 14.10
N ASN A 57 6.99 12.56 14.63
CA ASN A 57 8.03 11.69 15.15
C ASN A 57 9.06 11.35 14.07
N PHE A 58 8.61 11.04 12.85
CA PHE A 58 9.51 10.77 11.71
C PHE A 58 10.41 11.97 11.38
N LYS A 59 9.85 13.19 11.38
CA LYS A 59 10.62 14.44 11.20
C LYS A 59 11.67 14.66 12.29
N ARG A 60 11.44 14.11 13.48
CA ARG A 60 12.38 14.15 14.62
C ARG A 60 13.35 12.95 14.65
N GLY A 61 13.32 12.09 13.64
CA GLY A 61 14.17 10.89 13.57
C GLY A 61 13.73 9.76 14.50
N ILE A 62 12.49 9.82 15.02
CA ILE A 62 11.88 8.76 15.82
C ILE A 62 11.04 7.92 14.88
N TYR A 63 11.55 6.74 14.54
CA TYR A 63 10.89 5.89 13.57
C TYR A 63 9.96 4.91 14.25
N SER A 64 8.88 4.54 13.53
CA SER A 64 7.89 3.61 14.05
C SER A 64 8.54 2.29 14.48
N TRP A 65 9.54 1.75 13.78
CA TRP A 65 10.20 0.50 14.19
C TRP A 65 11.01 0.56 15.50
N ASP A 66 11.24 1.75 16.04
CA ASP A 66 11.86 1.95 17.36
C ASP A 66 10.81 1.92 18.50
N ASP A 67 9.53 2.10 18.18
CA ASP A 67 8.40 1.87 19.08
C ASP A 67 8.11 0.34 19.16
N PRO A 68 7.91 -0.24 20.36
CA PRO A 68 7.53 -1.65 20.51
C PRO A 68 6.16 -2.00 19.87
N GLN A 69 5.23 -1.06 19.71
CA GLN A 69 3.88 -1.32 19.17
C GLN A 69 3.83 -1.70 17.67
N PRO A 70 4.49 -1.01 16.73
CA PRO A 70 4.37 -1.28 15.30
C PRO A 70 5.29 -2.40 14.77
N LYS A 71 6.18 -3.00 15.58
CA LYS A 71 6.99 -4.16 15.11
C LYS A 71 6.11 -5.33 14.67
N GLY A 72 4.99 -5.55 15.37
CA GLY A 72 4.00 -6.58 15.01
C GLY A 72 3.29 -6.27 13.69
N PHE A 73 2.97 -5.00 13.42
CA PHE A 73 2.35 -4.55 12.18
C PHE A 73 3.21 -4.93 10.96
N PHE A 74 4.46 -4.47 10.93
CA PHE A 74 5.34 -4.71 9.78
C PHE A 74 5.66 -6.19 9.57
N GLN A 75 5.77 -6.97 10.66
CA GLN A 75 5.92 -8.42 10.57
C GLN A 75 4.67 -9.08 9.97
N ARG A 76 3.47 -8.72 10.43
CA ARG A 76 2.20 -9.24 9.89
C ARG A 76 2.00 -8.85 8.43
N LEU A 77 2.28 -7.59 8.07
CA LEU A 77 2.19 -7.13 6.68
C LEU A 77 3.14 -7.90 5.78
N ARG A 78 4.39 -8.12 6.22
CA ARG A 78 5.38 -8.93 5.48
C ARG A 78 4.91 -10.39 5.31
N LEU A 79 4.29 -10.97 6.33
CA LEU A 79 3.74 -12.32 6.26
C LEU A 79 2.55 -12.39 5.29
N ALA A 80 1.60 -11.45 5.38
CA ALA A 80 0.46 -11.34 4.48
C ALA A 80 0.92 -11.21 3.02
N TRP A 81 1.92 -10.37 2.74
CA TRP A 81 2.52 -10.24 1.42
C TRP A 81 3.18 -11.54 0.91
N LYS A 82 3.94 -12.24 1.77
CA LYS A 82 4.53 -13.53 1.40
C LYS A 82 3.47 -14.57 1.07
N GLN A 83 2.39 -14.62 1.86
CA GLN A 83 1.28 -15.54 1.64
C GLN A 83 0.48 -15.20 0.38
N GLY A 84 0.21 -13.92 0.14
CA GLY A 84 -0.43 -13.45 -1.10
C GLY A 84 0.40 -13.79 -2.33
N LYS A 85 1.72 -13.50 -2.30
CA LYS A 85 2.65 -13.84 -3.39
C LYS A 85 2.72 -15.35 -3.63
N ALA A 86 2.78 -16.17 -2.57
CA ALA A 86 2.78 -17.62 -2.68
C ALA A 86 1.46 -18.15 -3.28
N SER A 87 0.32 -17.58 -2.87
CA SER A 87 -1.00 -17.94 -3.38
C SER A 87 -1.16 -17.57 -4.86
N PHE A 88 -0.71 -16.37 -5.25
CA PHE A 88 -0.66 -15.93 -6.64
C PHE A 88 0.19 -16.89 -7.51
N PHE A 89 1.41 -17.21 -7.08
CA PHE A 89 2.25 -18.16 -7.80
C PHE A 89 1.65 -19.56 -7.88
N LYS A 90 0.94 -20.01 -6.83
CA LYS A 90 0.25 -21.30 -6.83
C LYS A 90 -0.84 -21.34 -7.90
N VAL A 91 -1.65 -20.29 -8.03
CA VAL A 91 -2.68 -20.16 -9.06
C VAL A 91 -2.05 -20.10 -10.45
N MET A 92 -0.97 -19.32 -10.64
CA MET A 92 -0.29 -19.20 -11.93
C MET A 92 0.44 -20.49 -12.37
N LYS A 93 0.86 -21.33 -11.42
CA LYS A 93 1.49 -22.63 -11.69
C LYS A 93 0.51 -23.78 -11.88
N GLN A 94 -0.78 -23.60 -11.54
CA GLN A 94 -1.77 -24.59 -11.91
C GLN A 94 -1.90 -24.57 -13.44
N PRO A 95 -1.64 -25.70 -14.14
CA PRO A 95 -1.96 -25.77 -15.55
C PRO A 95 -3.45 -25.46 -15.66
N ARG A 96 -3.82 -24.57 -16.58
CA ARG A 96 -5.23 -24.34 -16.90
C ARG A 96 -5.79 -25.66 -17.42
N SER A 97 -6.36 -26.47 -16.53
CA SER A 97 -7.10 -27.67 -16.92
C SER A 97 -8.24 -27.18 -17.80
N ARG A 98 -8.15 -27.53 -19.09
CA ARG A 98 -9.24 -27.46 -20.04
C ARG A 98 -10.26 -28.55 -19.73
#